data_AF-A0A2R8A9E5-F1
#
_entry.id   AF-A0A2R8A9E5-F1
#
_cell.length_a   1.000
_cell.length_b   1.000
_cell.length_c   1.000
_cell.angle_alpha   90.00
_cell.angle_beta   90.00
_cell.angle_gamma   90.00
#
_symmetry.space_group_name_H-M   'P 1'
#
loop_
_entity.id
_entity.type
_entity.pdbx_description
1 polymer ?
#
loop_
_entity_poly.entity_id
_entity_poly.type
_entity_poly.pdbx_seq_one_letter_code
_entity_poly.pdbx_strand_id
1 'polypeptide(L)'
;MSSVAQNLSDAPDWTVDPIIQMERDVLPVLHQVPLWCVAQALNIARPEIGPVLQCAEDAFRMRAAQLLSDHGIAVGIEDQTRFRETANLLRETHKRLLDVDSSPDGVELYTFLQGRFVLQVEATLDRFREIFLIRVLKSHIVQAEQAARAVGELNEIGRQFYYVALNASIEAARMGAGGRGFSIIGDEIRKMSKTAQQTAQTLQKLMVEEQDKA
;
A
#
# COMPACT_ATOMS: atom_id res chain seq x y z
N MET A 1 -4.95 15.85 29.15
CA MET A 1 -4.15 16.03 27.93
C MET A 1 -2.64 16.19 28.18
N SER A 2 -2.10 16.01 29.40
CA SER A 2 -0.65 16.24 29.65
C SER A 2 0.24 14.99 29.75
N SER A 3 -0.27 13.77 29.60
CA SER A 3 0.58 12.56 29.69
C SER A 3 0.90 11.90 28.33
N VAL A 4 0.34 12.39 27.22
CA VAL A 4 0.63 11.87 25.87
C VAL A 4 1.81 12.63 25.23
N ALA A 5 2.04 13.89 25.63
CA ALA A 5 3.16 14.70 25.13
C ALA A 5 4.52 14.31 25.74
N GLN A 6 4.55 13.69 26.93
CA GLN A 6 5.79 13.26 27.58
C GLN A 6 6.37 11.95 27.02
N ASN A 7 5.58 11.13 26.34
CA ASN A 7 6.08 9.88 25.73
C ASN A 7 6.69 10.07 24.33
N LEU A 8 6.67 11.30 23.79
CA LEU A 8 7.27 11.63 22.50
C LEU A 8 8.69 12.22 22.62
N SER A 9 9.13 12.60 23.83
CA SER A 9 10.51 13.07 24.07
C SER A 9 11.51 11.92 24.23
N ASP A 10 11.02 10.70 24.50
CA ASP A 10 11.83 9.50 24.68
C ASP A 10 11.84 8.62 23.41
N ALA A 11 11.25 9.11 22.31
CA ALA A 11 11.39 8.46 21.02
C ALA A 11 12.86 8.56 20.59
N PRO A 12 13.54 7.43 20.28
CA PRO A 12 14.91 7.48 19.78
C PRO A 12 14.95 8.37 18.53
N ASP A 13 15.91 9.27 18.50
CA ASP A 13 16.09 10.21 17.40
C ASP A 13 16.43 9.45 16.11
N TRP A 14 15.40 9.19 15.29
CA TRP A 14 15.53 8.47 14.01
C TRP A 14 16.27 9.28 12.94
N THR A 15 16.76 10.48 13.27
CA THR A 15 17.63 11.25 12.37
C THR A 15 19.06 10.72 12.32
N VAL A 16 19.44 9.85 13.27
CA VAL A 16 20.73 9.17 13.24
C VAL A 16 20.52 7.80 12.61
N ASP A 17 20.98 7.68 11.37
CA ASP A 17 20.99 6.43 10.62
C ASP A 17 21.55 5.30 11.53
N PRO A 18 20.75 4.25 11.83
CA PRO A 18 21.17 3.15 12.70
C PRO A 18 22.48 2.49 12.25
N ILE A 19 22.78 2.53 10.94
CA ILE A 19 24.05 2.05 10.40
C ILE A 19 25.21 2.94 10.82
N ILE A 20 25.05 4.27 10.77
CA ILE A 20 26.10 5.23 11.19
C ILE A 20 26.38 5.09 12.70
N GLN A 21 25.34 4.89 13.50
CA GLN A 21 25.49 4.63 14.94
C GLN A 21 26.24 3.30 15.18
N MET A 22 25.94 2.26 14.41
CA MET A 22 26.63 0.97 14.49
C MET A 22 28.10 1.07 14.08
N GLU A 23 28.42 1.79 13.00
CA GLU A 23 29.80 2.06 12.56
C GLU A 23 30.60 2.87 13.59
N ARG A 24 29.97 3.79 14.32
CA ARG A 24 30.66 4.56 15.36
C ARG A 24 30.94 3.73 16.62
N ASP A 25 29.97 2.92 17.05
CA ASP A 25 30.00 2.31 18.38
C ASP A 25 30.53 0.87 18.37
N VAL A 26 30.36 0.13 17.26
CA VAL A 26 30.69 -1.30 17.17
C VAL A 26 32.02 -1.54 16.46
N LEU A 27 32.35 -0.74 15.44
CA LEU A 27 33.56 -0.91 14.63
C LEU A 27 34.86 -0.85 15.46
N PRO A 28 35.04 0.08 16.43
CA PRO A 28 36.25 0.12 17.28
C PRO A 28 36.40 -1.12 18.18
N VAL A 29 35.29 -1.74 18.58
CA VAL A 29 35.27 -2.96 19.38
C VAL A 29 35.63 -4.18 18.52
N LEU A 30 35.15 -4.23 17.28
CA LEU A 30 35.47 -5.28 16.32
C LEU A 30 36.98 -5.34 15.98
N HIS A 31 37.67 -4.20 15.95
CA HIS A 31 39.13 -4.15 15.75
C HIS A 31 39.95 -4.79 16.90
N GLN A 32 39.36 -4.99 18.08
CA GLN A 32 40.00 -5.68 19.22
C GLN A 32 39.68 -7.18 19.25
N VAL A 33 38.79 -7.65 18.37
CA VAL A 33 38.38 -9.06 18.31
C VAL A 33 39.43 -9.85 17.53
N PRO A 34 39.94 -10.98 18.07
CA PRO A 34 40.87 -11.84 17.34
C PRO A 34 40.29 -12.30 16.00
N LEU A 35 41.11 -12.29 14.93
CA LEU A 35 40.74 -12.70 13.57
C LEU A 35 40.05 -14.07 13.50
N TRP A 36 40.40 -15.02 14.38
CA TRP A 36 39.76 -16.33 14.43
C TRP A 36 38.32 -16.29 14.96
N CYS A 37 38.00 -15.40 15.90
CA CYS A 37 36.63 -15.20 16.39
C CYS A 37 35.76 -14.58 15.28
N VAL A 38 36.32 -13.63 14.54
CA VAL A 38 35.65 -13.04 13.37
C VAL A 38 35.41 -14.12 12.32
N ALA A 39 36.42 -14.90 11.94
CA ALA A 39 36.28 -16.00 10.99
C ALA A 39 35.23 -17.06 11.42
N GLN A 40 35.13 -17.36 12.72
CA GLN A 40 34.13 -18.28 13.26
C GLN A 40 32.72 -17.69 13.19
N ALA A 41 32.54 -16.42 13.54
CA ALA A 41 31.27 -15.72 13.40
C ALA A 41 30.82 -15.66 11.92
N LEU A 42 31.76 -15.41 11.00
CA LEU A 42 31.50 -15.43 9.57
C LEU A 42 31.07 -16.80 9.07
N ASN A 43 31.70 -17.88 9.53
CA ASN A 43 31.29 -19.25 9.20
C ASN A 43 29.89 -19.59 9.71
N ILE A 44 29.46 -19.03 10.83
CA ILE A 44 28.12 -19.22 11.39
C ILE A 44 27.07 -18.40 10.62
N ALA A 45 27.40 -17.16 10.23
CA ALA A 45 26.47 -16.26 9.54
C ALA A 45 26.28 -16.60 8.04
N ARG A 46 27.33 -17.06 7.35
CA ARG A 46 27.33 -17.36 5.91
C ARG A 46 26.16 -18.24 5.42
N PRO A 47 25.79 -19.36 6.09
CA PRO A 47 24.68 -20.20 5.63
C PRO A 47 23.29 -19.58 5.84
N GLU A 48 23.12 -18.61 6.75
CA GLU A 48 21.81 -18.01 7.06
C GLU A 48 21.39 -16.93 6.06
N ILE A 49 22.35 -16.31 5.36
CA ILE A 49 22.06 -15.19 4.44
C ILE A 49 21.22 -15.66 3.23
N GLY A 50 21.51 -16.85 2.69
CA GLY A 50 20.79 -17.39 1.53
C GLY A 50 19.29 -17.64 1.81
N PRO A 51 18.93 -18.39 2.87
CA PRO A 51 17.55 -18.59 3.29
C PRO A 51 16.79 -17.29 3.60
N VAL A 52 17.44 -16.30 4.22
CA VAL A 52 16.81 -15.00 4.53
C VAL A 52 16.49 -14.22 3.25
N LEU A 53 17.41 -14.19 2.28
CA LEU A 53 17.17 -13.60 0.96
C LEU A 53 16.01 -14.27 0.23
N GLN A 54 16.00 -15.59 0.24
CA GLN A 54 14.99 -16.36 -0.48
C GLN A 54 13.61 -16.20 0.17
N CYS A 55 13.54 -16.19 1.50
CA CYS A 55 12.35 -15.85 2.25
C CYS A 55 11.85 -14.42 1.92
N ALA A 56 12.76 -13.44 1.81
CA ALA A 56 12.40 -12.08 1.41
C ALA A 56 11.87 -12.00 -0.04
N GLU A 57 12.51 -12.70 -1.00
CA GLU A 57 12.04 -12.80 -2.38
C GLU A 57 10.65 -13.48 -2.48
N ASP A 58 10.44 -14.57 -1.73
CA ASP A 58 9.19 -15.33 -1.75
C ASP A 58 8.05 -14.59 -1.04
N ALA A 59 8.31 -14.01 0.13
CA ALA A 59 7.36 -13.15 0.84
C ALA A 59 6.94 -11.98 -0.05
N PHE A 60 7.89 -11.37 -0.78
CA PHE A 60 7.60 -10.33 -1.75
C PHE A 60 6.72 -10.84 -2.90
N ARG A 61 7.11 -11.93 -3.56
CA ARG A 61 6.36 -12.46 -4.72
C ARG A 61 4.94 -12.84 -4.33
N MET A 62 4.76 -13.57 -3.24
CA MET A 62 3.44 -14.02 -2.80
C MET A 62 2.59 -12.85 -2.29
N ARG A 63 3.13 -12.01 -1.40
CA ARG A 63 2.35 -10.94 -0.77
C ARG A 63 2.03 -9.81 -1.74
N ALA A 64 2.97 -9.43 -2.61
CA ALA A 64 2.72 -8.41 -3.63
C ALA A 64 1.70 -8.91 -4.67
N ALA A 65 1.85 -10.13 -5.20
CA ALA A 65 0.91 -10.65 -6.18
C ALA A 65 -0.52 -10.77 -5.60
N GLN A 66 -0.64 -11.23 -4.36
CA GLN A 66 -1.94 -11.43 -3.72
C GLN A 66 -2.63 -10.09 -3.38
N LEU A 67 -1.93 -9.15 -2.72
CA LEU A 67 -2.51 -7.83 -2.40
C LEU A 67 -2.86 -7.03 -3.65
N LEU A 68 -2.03 -7.10 -4.70
CA LEU A 68 -2.30 -6.38 -5.94
C LEU A 68 -3.46 -7.02 -6.72
N SER A 69 -3.61 -8.35 -6.66
CA SER A 69 -4.78 -9.06 -7.20
C SER A 69 -6.06 -8.64 -6.50
N ASP A 70 -6.06 -8.61 -5.16
CA ASP A 70 -7.22 -8.24 -4.35
C ASP A 70 -7.71 -6.81 -4.65
N HIS A 71 -6.81 -5.93 -5.11
CA HIS A 71 -7.11 -4.53 -5.42
C HIS A 71 -7.19 -4.23 -6.93
N GLY A 72 -7.07 -5.24 -7.81
CA GLY A 72 -7.12 -5.07 -9.27
C GLY A 72 -5.98 -4.23 -9.86
N ILE A 73 -4.82 -4.17 -9.20
CA ILE A 73 -3.71 -3.27 -9.56
C ILE A 73 -2.69 -4.04 -10.42
N ALA A 74 -2.54 -3.65 -11.69
CA ALA A 74 -1.51 -4.22 -12.56
C ALA A 74 -0.11 -3.75 -12.15
N VAL A 75 0.88 -4.65 -12.05
CA VAL A 75 2.29 -4.24 -11.96
C VAL A 75 2.77 -3.82 -13.34
N GLY A 76 2.95 -2.50 -13.54
CA GLY A 76 3.59 -1.96 -14.72
C GLY A 76 4.96 -2.61 -14.98
N ILE A 77 5.27 -2.80 -16.27
CA ILE A 77 6.50 -3.46 -16.73
C ILE A 77 7.75 -2.76 -16.17
N GLU A 78 7.70 -1.45 -16.02
CA GLU A 78 8.79 -0.64 -15.48
C GLU A 78 9.09 -0.99 -14.01
N ASP A 79 8.08 -1.08 -13.16
CA ASP A 79 8.25 -1.43 -11.75
C ASP A 79 8.77 -2.87 -11.61
N GLN A 80 8.21 -3.83 -12.36
CA GLN A 80 8.72 -5.21 -12.38
C GLN A 80 10.20 -5.27 -12.79
N THR A 81 10.60 -4.42 -13.73
CA THR A 81 11.97 -4.38 -14.23
C THR A 81 12.92 -3.79 -13.20
N ARG A 82 12.56 -2.66 -12.59
CA ARG A 82 13.34 -2.04 -11.49
C ARG A 82 13.52 -2.98 -10.31
N PHE A 83 12.47 -3.72 -9.92
CA PHE A 83 12.57 -4.72 -8.85
C PHE A 83 13.50 -5.87 -9.21
N ARG A 84 13.35 -6.41 -10.42
CA ARG A 84 14.19 -7.50 -10.91
C ARG A 84 15.67 -7.10 -10.99
N GLU A 85 15.97 -5.88 -11.43
CA GLU A 85 17.34 -5.35 -11.44
C GLU A 85 17.93 -5.28 -10.03
N THR A 86 17.14 -4.78 -9.07
CA THR A 86 17.58 -4.65 -7.68
C THR A 86 17.79 -6.01 -7.01
N ALA A 87 16.88 -6.97 -7.24
CA ALA A 87 17.02 -8.35 -6.76
C ALA A 87 18.22 -9.06 -7.39
N ASN A 88 18.51 -8.80 -8.68
CA ASN A 88 19.70 -9.34 -9.33
C ASN A 88 20.99 -8.79 -8.72
N LEU A 89 21.04 -7.49 -8.41
CA LEU A 89 22.20 -6.87 -7.76
C LEU A 89 22.41 -7.43 -6.35
N LEU A 90 21.33 -7.69 -5.60
CA LEU A 90 21.38 -8.37 -4.30
C LEU A 90 21.91 -9.79 -4.40
N ARG A 91 21.46 -10.54 -5.41
CA ARG A 91 21.95 -11.91 -5.65
C ARG A 91 23.42 -11.94 -6.01
N GLU A 92 23.87 -11.00 -6.83
CA GLU A 92 25.28 -10.89 -7.23
C GLU A 92 26.18 -10.50 -6.04
N THR A 93 25.75 -9.55 -5.21
CA THR A 93 26.47 -9.18 -3.98
C THR A 93 26.50 -10.34 -2.97
N HIS A 94 25.40 -11.07 -2.82
CA HIS A 94 25.36 -12.29 -2.01
C HIS A 94 26.31 -13.38 -2.53
N LYS A 95 26.35 -13.62 -3.85
CA LYS A 95 27.26 -14.58 -4.45
C LYS A 95 28.72 -14.21 -4.16
N ARG A 96 29.07 -12.94 -4.34
CA ARG A 96 30.40 -12.43 -4.01
C ARG A 96 30.78 -12.62 -2.55
N LEU A 97 29.82 -12.45 -1.63
CA LEU A 97 30.01 -12.73 -0.20
C LEU A 97 30.36 -14.20 0.07
N LEU A 98 29.77 -15.14 -0.66
CA LEU A 98 30.06 -16.56 -0.51
C LEU A 98 31.45 -16.94 -1.03
N ASP A 99 31.91 -16.25 -2.08
CA ASP A 99 33.19 -16.49 -2.76
C ASP A 99 34.40 -15.90 -2.01
N VAL A 100 34.19 -15.11 -0.95
CA VAL A 100 35.28 -14.53 -0.16
C VAL A 100 35.98 -15.59 0.70
N ASP A 101 37.33 -15.61 0.63
CA ASP A 101 38.18 -16.52 1.37
C ASP A 101 38.38 -16.11 2.84
N SER A 102 39.03 -16.99 3.62
CA SER A 102 39.28 -16.79 5.05
C SER A 102 40.59 -16.06 5.38
N SER A 103 41.25 -15.46 4.38
CA SER A 103 42.47 -14.67 4.61
C SER A 103 42.14 -13.39 5.40
N PRO A 104 43.10 -12.74 6.07
CA PRO A 104 42.85 -11.47 6.75
C PRO A 104 42.22 -10.40 5.84
N ASP A 105 42.73 -10.28 4.60
CA ASP A 105 42.17 -9.37 3.58
C ASP A 105 40.77 -9.81 3.12
N GLY A 106 40.54 -11.12 3.02
CA GLY A 106 39.23 -11.70 2.73
C GLY A 106 38.21 -11.42 3.84
N VAL A 107 38.60 -11.56 5.11
CA VAL A 107 37.72 -11.25 6.24
C VAL A 107 37.32 -9.77 6.23
N GLU A 108 38.26 -8.86 5.97
CA GLU A 108 37.98 -7.42 5.86
C GLU A 108 37.04 -7.12 4.67
N LEU A 109 37.28 -7.73 3.51
CA LEU A 109 36.42 -7.63 2.35
C LEU A 109 35.02 -8.20 2.59
N TYR A 110 34.90 -9.32 3.32
CA TYR A 110 33.62 -9.93 3.66
C TYR A 110 32.80 -8.99 4.54
N THR A 111 33.40 -8.44 5.61
CA THR A 111 32.71 -7.49 6.50
C THR A 111 32.23 -6.26 5.74
N PHE A 112 33.05 -5.72 4.86
CA PHE A 112 32.67 -4.59 3.98
C PHE A 112 31.50 -4.94 3.06
N LEU A 113 31.59 -6.07 2.34
CA LEU A 113 30.53 -6.50 1.43
C LEU A 113 29.23 -6.83 2.18
N GLN A 114 29.32 -7.34 3.41
CA GLN A 114 28.17 -7.70 4.23
C GLN A 114 27.41 -6.45 4.66
N GLY A 115 28.11 -5.41 5.09
CA GLY A 115 27.51 -4.10 5.40
C GLY A 115 26.81 -3.50 4.18
N ARG A 116 27.46 -3.52 3.01
CA ARG A 116 26.83 -3.05 1.76
C ARG A 116 25.60 -3.87 1.38
N PHE A 117 25.65 -5.18 1.57
CA PHE A 117 24.55 -6.08 1.27
C PHE A 117 23.33 -5.79 2.16
N VAL A 118 23.52 -5.60 3.47
CA VAL A 118 22.43 -5.22 4.40
C VAL A 118 21.80 -3.88 3.98
N LEU A 119 22.62 -2.85 3.75
CA LEU A 119 22.16 -1.54 3.28
C LEU A 119 21.35 -1.64 1.98
N GLN A 120 21.78 -2.50 1.06
CA GLN A 120 21.12 -2.67 -0.22
C GLN A 120 19.79 -3.43 -0.09
N VAL A 121 19.71 -4.41 0.84
CA VAL A 121 18.44 -5.11 1.15
C VAL A 121 17.44 -4.10 1.73
N GLU A 122 17.87 -3.29 2.68
CA GLU A 122 17.04 -2.27 3.32
C GLU A 122 16.51 -1.26 2.31
N ALA A 123 17.38 -0.68 1.48
CA ALA A 123 16.98 0.24 0.42
C ALA A 123 16.00 -0.38 -0.60
N THR A 124 16.12 -1.69 -0.85
CA THR A 124 15.19 -2.42 -1.73
C THR A 124 13.81 -2.55 -1.09
N LEU A 125 13.76 -2.87 0.21
CA LEU A 125 12.52 -2.99 0.96
C LEU A 125 11.81 -1.64 1.11
N ASP A 126 12.54 -0.54 1.34
CA ASP A 126 11.93 0.78 1.42
C ASP A 126 11.37 1.25 0.07
N ARG A 127 12.13 1.07 -1.01
CA ARG A 127 11.63 1.35 -2.37
C ARG A 127 10.38 0.52 -2.70
N PHE A 128 10.31 -0.72 -2.21
CA PHE A 128 9.12 -1.53 -2.34
C PHE A 128 7.93 -0.94 -1.58
N ARG A 129 8.13 -0.57 -0.31
CA ARG A 129 7.09 0.03 0.53
C ARG A 129 6.51 1.27 -0.14
N GLU A 130 7.35 2.16 -0.66
CA GLU A 130 6.91 3.37 -1.36
C GLU A 130 6.06 3.05 -2.61
N ILE A 131 6.58 2.21 -3.51
CA ILE A 131 5.86 1.84 -4.74
C ILE A 131 4.52 1.17 -4.41
N PHE A 132 4.51 0.28 -3.41
CA PHE A 132 3.32 -0.41 -2.97
C PHE A 132 2.28 0.55 -2.39
N LEU A 133 2.67 1.42 -1.46
CA LEU A 133 1.79 2.42 -0.83
C LEU A 133 1.17 3.35 -1.87
N ILE A 134 1.98 3.89 -2.78
CA ILE A 134 1.50 4.80 -3.83
C ILE A 134 0.46 4.11 -4.72
N ARG A 135 0.66 2.82 -5.04
CA ARG A 135 -0.25 2.05 -5.90
C ARG A 135 -1.58 1.76 -5.21
N VAL A 136 -1.53 1.30 -3.96
CA VAL A 136 -2.75 1.06 -3.17
C VAL A 136 -3.54 2.35 -3.03
N LEU A 137 -2.87 3.46 -2.68
CA LEU A 137 -3.51 4.77 -2.58
C LEU A 137 -4.16 5.19 -3.90
N LYS A 138 -3.45 5.08 -5.03
CA LYS A 138 -4.01 5.39 -6.35
C LYS A 138 -5.24 4.54 -6.69
N SER A 139 -5.22 3.25 -6.35
CA SER A 139 -6.36 2.37 -6.59
C SER A 139 -7.60 2.81 -5.80
N HIS A 140 -7.42 3.13 -4.51
CA HIS A 140 -8.52 3.64 -3.69
C HIS A 140 -9.10 4.96 -4.22
N ILE A 141 -8.25 5.86 -4.72
CA ILE A 141 -8.70 7.11 -5.35
C ILE A 141 -9.59 6.81 -6.57
N VAL A 142 -9.15 5.92 -7.47
CA VAL A 142 -9.92 5.54 -8.66
C VAL A 142 -11.26 4.90 -8.29
N GLN A 143 -11.27 4.01 -7.30
CA GLN A 143 -12.51 3.38 -6.81
C GLN A 143 -13.48 4.42 -6.22
N ALA A 144 -12.96 5.37 -5.44
CA ALA A 144 -13.76 6.45 -4.87
C ALA A 144 -14.38 7.33 -5.96
N GLU A 145 -13.61 7.69 -7.00
CA GLU A 145 -14.15 8.45 -8.14
C GLU A 145 -15.25 7.69 -8.88
N GLN A 146 -15.09 6.38 -9.10
CA GLN A 146 -16.09 5.56 -9.78
C GLN A 146 -17.39 5.48 -8.97
N ALA A 147 -17.29 5.27 -7.66
CA ALA A 147 -18.44 5.30 -6.77
C ALA A 147 -19.14 6.67 -6.80
N ALA A 148 -18.39 7.78 -6.85
CA ALA A 148 -18.97 9.12 -6.87
C ALA A 148 -19.74 9.38 -8.17
N ARG A 149 -19.20 8.90 -9.31
CA ARG A 149 -19.90 8.96 -10.61
C ARG A 149 -21.21 8.16 -10.58
N ALA A 150 -21.17 6.92 -10.08
CA ALA A 150 -22.37 6.08 -9.98
C ALA A 150 -23.45 6.72 -9.09
N VAL A 151 -23.08 7.34 -7.97
CA VAL A 151 -24.00 8.09 -7.12
C VAL A 151 -24.61 9.29 -7.86
N GLY A 152 -23.80 9.99 -8.66
CA GLY A 152 -24.29 11.08 -9.53
C GLY A 152 -25.33 10.60 -10.56
N GLU A 153 -25.07 9.47 -11.22
CA GLU A 153 -26.00 8.85 -12.17
C GLU A 153 -27.30 8.41 -11.49
N LEU A 154 -27.23 7.81 -10.30
CA LEU A 154 -28.43 7.43 -9.52
C LEU A 154 -29.30 8.65 -9.19
N ASN A 155 -28.68 9.78 -8.84
CA ASN A 155 -29.41 11.02 -8.58
C ASN A 155 -30.10 11.56 -9.85
N GLU A 156 -29.44 11.46 -11.00
CA GLU A 156 -30.03 11.81 -12.29
C GLU A 156 -31.22 10.93 -12.65
N ILE A 157 -31.08 9.60 -12.51
CA ILE A 157 -32.18 8.65 -12.71
C ILE A 157 -33.35 8.97 -11.77
N GLY A 158 -33.07 9.29 -10.50
CA GLY A 158 -34.08 9.74 -9.55
C GLY A 158 -34.82 10.99 -10.01
N ARG A 159 -34.12 11.98 -10.61
CA ARG A 159 -34.77 13.17 -11.21
C ARG A 159 -35.63 12.81 -12.41
N GLN A 160 -35.16 11.91 -13.28
CA GLN A 160 -35.92 11.47 -14.44
C GLN A 160 -37.22 10.77 -14.02
N PHE A 161 -37.16 9.85 -13.05
CA PHE A 161 -38.36 9.21 -12.52
C PHE A 161 -39.32 10.20 -11.85
N TYR A 162 -38.80 11.25 -11.20
CA TYR A 162 -39.63 12.32 -10.66
C TYR A 162 -40.45 13.02 -11.76
N TYR A 163 -39.85 13.31 -12.92
CA TYR A 163 -40.56 13.91 -14.05
C TYR A 163 -41.56 12.94 -14.71
N VAL A 164 -41.20 11.65 -14.83
CA VAL A 164 -42.11 10.62 -15.33
C VAL A 164 -43.35 10.50 -14.42
N ALA A 165 -43.13 10.45 -13.10
CA ALA A 165 -44.21 10.44 -12.12
C ALA A 165 -45.10 11.68 -12.22
N LEU A 166 -44.49 12.86 -12.34
CA LEU A 166 -45.23 14.12 -12.49
C LEU A 166 -46.10 14.11 -13.75
N ASN A 167 -45.56 13.66 -14.89
CA ASN A 167 -46.30 13.55 -16.14
C ASN A 167 -47.46 12.54 -16.01
N ALA A 168 -47.23 11.41 -15.33
CA ALA A 168 -48.27 10.42 -15.06
C ALA A 168 -49.39 10.99 -14.17
N SER A 169 -49.06 11.75 -13.12
CA SER A 169 -50.04 12.40 -12.25
C SER A 169 -50.85 13.47 -12.99
N ILE A 170 -50.22 14.24 -13.89
CA ILE A 170 -50.93 15.23 -14.74
C ILE A 170 -51.92 14.53 -15.67
N GLU A 171 -51.49 13.46 -16.35
CA GLU A 171 -52.35 12.75 -17.30
C GLU A 171 -53.47 11.97 -16.58
N ALA A 172 -53.18 11.44 -15.38
CA ALA A 172 -54.18 10.86 -14.50
C ALA A 172 -55.27 11.86 -14.09
N ALA A 173 -54.89 13.10 -13.73
CA ALA A 173 -55.85 14.16 -13.44
C ALA A 173 -56.69 14.54 -14.67
N ARG A 174 -56.08 14.51 -15.86
CA ARG A 174 -56.75 14.80 -17.14
C ARG A 174 -57.80 13.76 -17.51
N MET A 175 -57.56 12.47 -17.21
CA MET A 175 -58.50 11.37 -17.45
C MET A 175 -59.63 11.27 -16.40
N GLY A 176 -59.63 12.12 -15.36
CA GLY A 176 -60.65 12.15 -14.32
C GLY A 176 -60.86 10.78 -13.65
N ALA A 177 -62.07 10.21 -13.76
CA ALA A 177 -62.40 8.92 -13.16
C ALA A 177 -61.59 7.73 -13.72
N GLY A 178 -61.16 7.80 -14.99
CA GLY A 178 -60.35 6.78 -15.65
C GLY A 178 -58.86 6.81 -15.27
N GLY A 179 -58.37 7.93 -14.73
CA GLY A 179 -56.96 8.13 -14.37
C GLY A 179 -56.61 7.74 -12.94
N ARG A 180 -57.58 7.34 -12.10
CA ARG A 180 -57.34 7.07 -10.67
C ARG A 180 -56.24 6.04 -10.39
N GLY A 181 -56.16 4.97 -11.19
CA GLY A 181 -55.09 3.97 -11.08
C GLY A 181 -53.71 4.54 -11.45
N PHE A 182 -53.63 5.37 -12.49
CA PHE A 182 -52.41 6.05 -12.90
C PHE A 182 -51.94 7.10 -11.87
N SER A 183 -52.88 7.75 -11.17
CA SER A 183 -52.54 8.69 -10.08
C SER A 183 -51.82 7.99 -8.94
N ILE A 184 -52.31 6.82 -8.52
CA ILE A 184 -51.70 6.03 -7.43
C ILE A 184 -50.29 5.58 -7.82
N ILE A 185 -50.11 5.11 -9.05
CA ILE A 185 -48.80 4.69 -9.56
C ILE A 185 -47.83 5.87 -9.65
N GLY A 186 -48.30 7.03 -10.14
CA GLY A 186 -47.49 8.25 -10.20
C GLY A 186 -47.01 8.71 -8.82
N ASP A 187 -47.88 8.68 -7.81
CA ASP A 187 -47.52 9.05 -6.45
C ASP A 187 -46.49 8.10 -5.82
N GLU A 188 -46.60 6.79 -6.08
CA GLU A 188 -45.63 5.81 -5.57
C GLU A 188 -44.26 5.97 -6.26
N ILE A 189 -44.22 6.20 -7.58
CA ILE A 189 -42.97 6.48 -8.30
C ILE A 189 -42.33 7.78 -7.79
N ARG A 190 -43.13 8.81 -7.49
CA ARG A 190 -42.64 10.08 -6.94
C ARG A 190 -41.99 9.87 -5.57
N LYS A 191 -42.62 9.06 -4.72
CA LYS A 191 -42.08 8.68 -3.40
C LYS A 191 -40.78 7.89 -3.52
N MET A 192 -40.74 6.88 -4.39
CA MET A 192 -39.53 6.10 -4.68
C MET A 192 -38.39 6.98 -5.20
N SER A 193 -38.68 7.90 -6.11
CA SER A 193 -37.70 8.85 -6.68
C SER A 193 -37.08 9.73 -5.59
N LYS A 194 -37.91 10.25 -4.68
CA LYS A 194 -37.45 11.07 -3.56
C LYS A 194 -36.56 10.27 -2.60
N THR A 195 -36.95 9.04 -2.28
CA THR A 195 -36.13 8.14 -1.46
C THR A 195 -34.79 7.84 -2.13
N ALA A 196 -34.77 7.55 -3.43
CA ALA A 196 -33.54 7.29 -4.17
C ALA A 196 -32.58 8.50 -4.15
N GLN A 197 -33.11 9.72 -4.34
CA GLN A 197 -32.32 10.95 -4.24
C GLN A 197 -31.76 11.19 -2.83
N GLN A 198 -32.54 10.92 -1.80
CA GLN A 198 -32.09 11.03 -0.40
C GLN A 198 -30.99 10.01 -0.08
N THR A 199 -31.12 8.77 -0.55
CA THR A 199 -30.09 7.74 -0.41
C THR A 199 -28.82 8.15 -1.14
N ALA A 200 -28.92 8.65 -2.37
CA ALA A 200 -27.77 9.14 -3.14
C ALA A 200 -27.05 10.30 -2.42
N GLN A 201 -27.79 11.26 -1.86
CA GLN A 201 -27.20 12.35 -1.06
C GLN A 201 -26.50 11.84 0.21
N THR A 202 -27.07 10.83 0.87
CA THR A 202 -26.47 10.22 2.06
C THR A 202 -25.17 9.50 1.70
N LEU A 203 -25.17 8.72 0.62
CA LEU A 203 -23.97 8.07 0.10
C LEU A 203 -22.89 9.10 -0.25
N GLN A 204 -23.27 10.20 -0.90
CA GLN A 204 -22.30 11.25 -1.24
C GLN A 204 -21.66 11.90 -0.01
N LYS A 205 -22.42 12.12 1.07
CA LYS A 205 -21.86 12.62 2.35
C LYS A 205 -20.87 11.64 2.97
N LEU A 206 -21.23 10.36 3.05
CA LEU A 206 -20.36 9.33 3.62
C LEU A 206 -19.04 9.21 2.84
N MET A 207 -19.09 9.37 1.51
CA MET A 207 -17.89 9.36 0.68
C MET A 207 -16.95 10.53 0.95
N VAL A 208 -17.48 11.74 1.20
CA VAL A 208 -16.67 12.92 1.55
C VAL A 208 -16.06 12.76 2.94
N GLU A 209 -16.85 12.26 3.91
CA GLU A 209 -16.36 12.02 5.27
C GLU A 209 -15.23 10.98 5.34
N GLU A 210 -15.26 9.96 4.48
CA GLU A 210 -14.14 8.99 4.39
C GLU A 210 -12.90 9.56 3.69
N GLN A 211 -13.07 10.53 2.78
CA GLN A 211 -11.93 11.22 2.15
C GLN A 211 -11.24 12.21 3.10
N ASP A 212 -11.97 12.84 4.01
CA ASP A 212 -11.42 13.80 4.97
C ASP A 212 -10.70 13.15 6.17
N LYS A 213 -10.90 11.83 6.38
CA LYS A 213 -10.22 11.07 7.45
C LYS A 213 -8.89 10.45 7.02
N ALA A 214 -8.64 10.36 5.72
CA ALA A 214 -7.43 9.77 5.12
C ALA A 214 -6.32 10.82 4.98
#